data_AF-A0A9D9FXF0-F1
#
_entry.id   AF-A0A9D9FXF0-F1
#
_cell.length_a   1.000
_cell.length_b   1.000
_cell.length_c   1.000
_cell.angle_alpha   90.00
_cell.angle_beta   90.00
_cell.angle_gamma   90.00
#
_symmetry.space_group_name_H-M   'P 1'
#
loop_
_entity.id
_entity.type
_entity.pdbx_description
1 polymer ?
#
loop_
_entity_poly.entity_id
_entity_poly.type
_entity_poly.pdbx_seq_one_letter_code
_entity_poly.pdbx_strand_id
1 'polypeptide(L)'
;MSHSLIRSIDLILEGINFGFGISAFFLLLFTRIDSTRLKDIKDRYWENAIGVVRIAGIFYTLFFLFLILRNPERLYNSLTDSEYAGITIFMIVRSLLIIVLSQLLWYKTIWQHKLKRSLIALGLFILSLFSNYIIERMIIITTSFHRDYWQAGEDSELIETLAYFIPSFILVRLVLFIVLVLVYGVIRNVIGKR
;
A
#
# COMPACT_ATOMS: atom_id res chain seq x y z
N MET A 1 -3.57 22.27 -9.42
CA MET A 1 -2.74 21.11 -9.02
C MET A 1 -2.61 20.16 -10.20
N SER A 2 -1.38 19.89 -10.65
CA SER A 2 -1.12 19.03 -11.82
C SER A 2 -1.60 17.60 -11.60
N HIS A 3 -2.02 16.91 -12.67
CA HIS A 3 -2.37 15.48 -12.62
C HIS A 3 -1.22 14.61 -12.07
N SER A 4 0.03 15.03 -12.28
CA SER A 4 1.22 14.34 -11.75
C SER A 4 1.29 14.35 -10.23
N LEU A 5 0.90 15.44 -9.56
CA LEU A 5 0.99 15.54 -8.10
C LEU A 5 -0.06 14.67 -7.41
N ILE A 6 -1.29 14.65 -7.94
CA ILE A 6 -2.38 13.80 -7.43
C ILE A 6 -1.96 12.34 -7.50
N ARG A 7 -1.48 11.90 -8.66
CA ARG A 7 -1.01 10.54 -8.87
C ARG A 7 0.16 10.21 -7.93
N SER A 8 1.08 11.14 -7.72
CA SER A 8 2.23 10.91 -6.82
C SER A 8 1.79 10.72 -5.36
N ILE A 9 0.82 11.50 -4.87
CA ILE A 9 0.31 11.37 -3.50
C ILE A 9 -0.40 10.02 -3.32
N ASP A 10 -1.27 9.66 -4.26
CA ASP A 10 -1.98 8.38 -4.27
C ASP A 10 -0.98 7.20 -4.20
N LEU A 11 0.04 7.23 -5.06
CA LEU A 11 1.10 6.25 -5.09
C LEU A 11 1.88 6.16 -3.78
N ILE A 12 2.16 7.28 -3.12
CA ILE A 12 2.87 7.27 -1.83
C ILE A 12 2.00 6.60 -0.77
N LEU A 13 0.72 6.98 -0.69
CA LEU A 13 -0.22 6.47 0.32
C LEU A 13 -0.49 4.97 0.13
N GLU A 14 -0.72 4.51 -1.09
CA GLU A 14 -0.81 3.07 -1.41
C GLU A 14 0.50 2.35 -1.09
N GLY A 15 1.64 2.98 -1.41
CA GLY A 15 2.97 2.44 -1.11
C GLY A 15 3.22 2.21 0.39
N ILE A 16 2.71 3.09 1.25
CA ILE A 16 2.80 2.94 2.71
C ILE A 16 2.01 1.72 3.18
N ASN A 17 0.77 1.54 2.69
CA ASN A 17 -0.07 0.40 3.04
C ASN A 17 0.54 -0.93 2.55
N PHE A 18 1.10 -0.91 1.34
CA PHE A 18 1.81 -2.04 0.75
C PHE A 18 3.05 -2.42 1.57
N GLY A 19 3.90 -1.44 1.90
CA GLY A 19 5.10 -1.65 2.72
C GLY A 19 4.78 -2.14 4.13
N PHE A 20 3.69 -1.65 4.73
CA PHE A 20 3.19 -2.19 5.99
C PHE A 20 2.83 -3.67 5.87
N GLY A 21 2.05 -4.03 4.87
CA GLY A 21 1.64 -5.41 4.60
C GLY A 21 2.82 -6.37 4.47
N ILE A 22 3.84 -6.00 3.69
CA ILE A 22 5.07 -6.79 3.53
C ILE A 22 5.87 -6.86 4.83
N SER A 23 6.07 -5.73 5.50
CA SER A 23 6.84 -5.71 6.75
C SER A 23 6.17 -6.57 7.83
N ALA A 24 4.85 -6.56 7.89
CA ALA A 24 4.04 -7.42 8.76
C ALA A 24 4.25 -8.90 8.44
N PHE A 25 4.23 -9.26 7.15
CA PHE A 25 4.50 -10.62 6.69
C PHE A 25 5.90 -11.10 7.13
N PHE A 26 6.94 -10.29 6.89
CA PHE A 26 8.30 -10.62 7.35
C PHE A 26 8.37 -10.75 8.88
N LEU A 27 7.74 -9.84 9.62
CA LEU A 27 7.73 -9.90 11.09
C LEU A 27 7.09 -11.17 11.64
N LEU A 28 6.08 -11.71 10.94
CA LEU A 28 5.45 -13.00 11.23
C LEU A 28 6.37 -14.18 10.91
N LEU A 29 7.15 -14.13 9.84
CA LEU A 29 8.16 -15.17 9.58
C LEU A 29 9.24 -15.16 10.68
N PHE A 30 9.65 -13.97 11.12
CA PHE A 30 10.65 -13.81 12.17
C PHE A 30 10.09 -14.00 13.59
N THR A 31 8.80 -14.34 13.82
CA THR A 31 8.30 -14.62 15.19
C THR A 31 8.83 -15.91 15.78
N ARG A 32 9.40 -16.80 14.95
CA ARG A 32 9.99 -18.07 15.41
C ARG A 32 11.38 -17.92 16.04
N ILE A 33 11.96 -16.72 16.05
CA ILE A 33 13.29 -16.46 16.62
C ILE A 33 13.11 -15.93 18.05
N ASP A 34 13.25 -16.81 19.03
CA ASP A 34 13.10 -16.50 20.46
C ASP A 34 14.37 -15.89 21.05
N SER A 35 14.61 -14.61 20.74
CA SER A 35 15.52 -13.77 21.51
C SER A 35 14.75 -12.65 22.20
N THR A 36 14.95 -12.50 23.52
CA THR A 36 14.31 -11.45 24.33
C THR A 36 14.60 -10.05 23.79
N ARG A 37 15.85 -9.78 23.37
CA ARG A 37 16.23 -8.50 22.76
C ARG A 37 15.52 -8.26 21.42
N LEU A 38 15.37 -9.30 20.60
CA LEU A 38 14.65 -9.18 19.33
C LEU A 38 13.16 -8.94 19.55
N LYS A 39 12.57 -9.53 20.59
CA LYS A 39 11.16 -9.31 20.94
C LYS A 39 10.87 -7.83 21.22
N ASP A 40 11.68 -7.17 22.05
CA ASP A 40 11.49 -5.76 22.40
C ASP A 40 11.68 -4.81 21.20
N ILE A 41 12.61 -5.14 20.30
CA ILE A 41 12.82 -4.38 19.06
C ILE A 41 11.61 -4.55 18.13
N LYS A 42 11.14 -5.79 17.97
CA LYS A 42 9.98 -6.10 17.12
C LYS A 42 8.70 -5.46 17.62
N ASP A 43 8.44 -5.51 18.92
CA ASP A 43 7.23 -4.93 19.50
C ASP A 43 7.22 -3.39 19.34
N ARG A 44 8.37 -2.73 19.56
CA ARG A 44 8.52 -1.29 19.29
C ARG A 44 8.35 -0.94 17.81
N TYR A 45 8.96 -1.72 16.91
CA TYR A 45 8.77 -1.53 15.47
C TYR A 45 7.29 -1.66 15.10
N TRP A 46 6.59 -2.66 15.61
CA TRP A 46 5.17 -2.88 15.36
C TRP A 46 4.30 -1.71 15.82
N GLU A 47 4.54 -1.18 17.02
CA GLU A 47 3.81 -0.01 17.51
C GLU A 47 4.01 1.20 16.60
N ASN A 48 5.25 1.46 16.21
CA ASN A 48 5.58 2.58 15.32
C ASN A 48 4.98 2.39 13.93
N ALA A 49 5.02 1.17 13.40
CA ALA A 49 4.42 0.81 12.12
C ALA A 49 2.90 1.04 12.12
N ILE A 50 2.22 0.62 13.19
CA ILE A 50 0.78 0.90 13.36
C ILE A 50 0.52 2.40 13.43
N GLY A 51 1.37 3.17 14.13
CA GLY A 51 1.27 4.63 14.18
C GLY A 51 1.35 5.27 12.78
N VAL A 52 2.33 4.87 11.97
CA VAL A 52 2.49 5.35 10.59
C VAL A 52 1.26 5.02 9.75
N VAL A 53 0.75 3.80 9.80
CA VAL A 53 -0.42 3.37 9.01
C VAL A 53 -1.69 4.10 9.43
N ARG A 54 -1.89 4.33 10.73
CA ARG A 54 -3.04 5.12 11.22
C ARG A 54 -3.03 6.54 10.67
N ILE A 55 -1.86 7.19 10.68
CA ILE A 55 -1.69 8.54 10.12
C ILE A 55 -1.91 8.52 8.61
N ALA A 56 -1.28 7.57 7.91
CA ALA A 56 -1.47 7.40 6.46
C ALA A 56 -2.94 7.14 6.11
N GLY A 57 -3.67 6.37 6.91
CA GLY A 57 -5.10 6.13 6.76
C GLY A 57 -5.93 7.41 6.87
N ILE A 58 -5.59 8.33 7.78
CA ILE A 58 -6.25 9.65 7.86
C ILE A 58 -6.00 10.45 6.58
N PHE A 59 -4.73 10.54 6.15
CA PHE A 59 -4.38 11.25 4.92
C PHE A 59 -5.06 10.63 3.69
N TYR A 60 -5.15 9.30 3.64
CA TYR A 60 -5.87 8.57 2.58
C TYR A 60 -7.34 8.94 2.56
N THR A 61 -8.02 8.96 3.71
CA THR A 61 -9.43 9.38 3.80
C THR A 61 -9.63 10.80 3.30
N LEU A 62 -8.81 11.74 3.77
CA LEU A 62 -8.92 13.15 3.36
C LEU A 62 -8.65 13.32 1.86
N PHE A 63 -7.64 12.63 1.34
CA PHE A 63 -7.29 12.67 -0.07
C PHE A 63 -8.38 12.05 -0.96
N PHE A 64 -8.95 10.93 -0.53
CA PHE A 64 -10.08 10.29 -1.22
C PHE A 64 -11.31 11.20 -1.28
N LEU A 65 -11.69 11.82 -0.16
CA LEU A 65 -12.78 12.81 -0.11
C LEU A 65 -12.49 14.00 -1.02
N PHE A 66 -11.26 14.52 -0.99
CA PHE A 66 -10.84 15.59 -1.89
C PHE A 66 -10.99 15.19 -3.37
N LEU A 67 -10.64 13.97 -3.75
CA LEU A 67 -10.77 13.50 -5.14
C LEU A 67 -12.22 13.43 -5.60
N ILE A 68 -13.11 12.91 -4.75
CA ILE A 68 -14.55 12.84 -5.04
C ILE A 68 -15.14 14.25 -5.19
N LEU A 69 -14.85 15.14 -4.23
CA LEU A 69 -15.41 16.50 -4.21
C LEU A 69 -14.88 17.38 -5.34
N ARG A 70 -13.67 17.13 -5.83
CA ARG A 70 -13.06 17.94 -6.88
C ARG A 70 -13.69 17.73 -8.25
N ASN A 71 -14.08 16.49 -8.59
CA ASN A 71 -14.63 16.17 -9.92
C ASN A 71 -15.85 15.23 -9.82
N PRO A 72 -16.95 15.66 -9.17
CA PRO A 72 -18.13 14.83 -8.98
C PRO A 72 -18.78 14.42 -10.31
N GLU A 73 -18.76 15.29 -11.32
CA GLU A 73 -19.30 15.01 -12.65
C GLU A 73 -18.54 13.90 -13.37
N ARG A 74 -17.20 13.87 -13.25
CA ARG A 74 -16.38 12.81 -13.85
C ARG A 74 -16.70 11.45 -13.22
N LEU A 75 -16.88 11.44 -11.89
CA LEU A 75 -17.27 10.24 -11.17
C LEU A 75 -18.66 9.78 -11.62
N TYR A 76 -19.63 10.69 -11.67
CA TYR A 76 -20.98 10.39 -12.15
C TYR A 76 -20.97 9.81 -13.57
N ASN A 77 -20.29 10.47 -14.51
CA ASN A 77 -20.18 10.01 -15.89
C ASN A 77 -19.56 8.61 -15.98
N SER A 78 -18.50 8.34 -15.19
CA SER A 78 -17.86 7.02 -15.16
C SER A 78 -18.71 5.93 -14.49
N LEU A 79 -19.69 6.29 -13.66
CA LEU A 79 -20.64 5.37 -13.04
C LEU A 79 -21.84 5.09 -13.96
N THR A 80 -22.23 6.05 -14.79
CA THR A 80 -23.32 5.89 -15.76
C THR A 80 -22.89 5.21 -17.05
N ASP A 81 -21.60 5.28 -17.38
CA ASP A 81 -21.03 4.56 -18.51
C ASP A 81 -20.89 3.06 -18.18
N SER A 82 -21.70 2.22 -18.82
CA SER A 82 -21.78 0.78 -18.54
C SER A 82 -20.45 0.05 -18.71
N GLU A 83 -19.55 0.56 -19.55
CA GLU A 83 -18.25 -0.08 -19.80
C GLU A 83 -17.27 0.09 -18.62
N TYR A 84 -17.34 1.24 -17.92
CA TYR A 84 -16.39 1.59 -16.86
C TYR A 84 -17.01 1.62 -15.45
N ALA A 85 -18.33 1.49 -15.33
CA ALA A 85 -19.03 1.51 -14.05
C ALA A 85 -18.47 0.47 -13.06
N GLY A 86 -18.25 -0.76 -13.51
CA GLY A 86 -17.72 -1.85 -12.68
C GLY A 86 -16.31 -1.56 -12.13
N ILE A 87 -15.42 -1.05 -12.98
CA ILE A 87 -14.05 -0.68 -12.59
C ILE A 87 -14.08 0.48 -11.60
N THR A 88 -14.91 1.49 -11.86
CA THR A 88 -15.07 2.66 -11.00
C THR A 88 -15.59 2.26 -9.61
N ILE A 89 -16.62 1.41 -9.54
CA ILE A 89 -17.15 0.89 -8.28
C ILE A 89 -16.06 0.10 -7.54
N PHE A 90 -15.34 -0.78 -8.24
CA PHE A 90 -14.24 -1.54 -7.64
C PHE A 90 -13.16 -0.63 -7.03
N MET A 91 -12.75 0.43 -7.72
CA MET A 91 -11.76 1.40 -7.21
C MET A 91 -12.24 2.14 -5.96
N ILE A 92 -13.51 2.55 -5.93
CA ILE A 92 -14.14 3.20 -4.78
C ILE A 92 -14.17 2.23 -3.59
N VAL A 93 -14.70 1.01 -3.80
CA VAL A 93 -14.82 -0.01 -2.76
C VAL A 93 -13.44 -0.39 -2.20
N ARG A 94 -12.44 -0.58 -3.07
CA ARG A 94 -11.04 -0.85 -2.65
C ARG A 94 -10.52 0.25 -1.74
N SER A 95 -10.68 1.51 -2.15
CA SER A 95 -10.23 2.68 -1.39
C SER A 95 -10.92 2.76 -0.03
N LEU A 96 -12.23 2.52 0.02
CA LEU A 96 -12.99 2.47 1.26
C LEU A 96 -12.54 1.32 2.18
N LEU A 97 -12.25 0.13 1.63
CA LEU A 97 -11.73 -0.98 2.41
C LEU A 97 -10.36 -0.68 3.00
N ILE A 98 -9.45 -0.05 2.23
CA ILE A 98 -8.14 0.40 2.74
C ILE A 98 -8.34 1.37 3.90
N ILE A 99 -9.23 2.35 3.75
CA ILE A 99 -9.57 3.32 4.80
C ILE A 99 -10.07 2.57 6.03
N VAL A 100 -11.11 1.73 5.91
CA VAL A 100 -11.70 1.00 7.03
C VAL A 100 -10.65 0.14 7.74
N LEU A 101 -9.86 -0.64 7.01
CA LEU A 101 -8.82 -1.50 7.58
C LEU A 101 -7.74 -0.69 8.31
N SER A 102 -7.30 0.43 7.75
CA SER A 102 -6.34 1.32 8.42
C SER A 102 -6.92 1.93 9.71
N GLN A 103 -8.21 2.28 9.71
CA GLN A 103 -8.89 2.83 10.88
C GLN A 103 -9.15 1.77 11.96
N LEU A 104 -9.37 0.51 11.58
CA LEU A 104 -9.52 -0.59 12.54
C LEU A 104 -8.31 -0.74 13.47
N LEU A 105 -7.12 -0.34 13.01
CA LEU A 105 -5.92 -0.36 13.84
C LEU A 105 -5.99 0.59 15.03
N TRP A 106 -6.90 1.58 15.08
CA TRP A 106 -7.10 2.47 16.23
C TRP A 106 -7.73 1.76 17.44
N TYR A 107 -8.53 0.73 17.22
CA TYR A 107 -9.25 0.06 18.30
C TYR A 107 -8.30 -0.73 19.20
N LYS A 108 -8.42 -0.52 20.52
CA LYS A 108 -7.54 -1.13 21.52
C LYS A 108 -7.50 -2.65 21.44
N THR A 109 -8.67 -3.24 21.32
CA THR A 109 -8.87 -4.68 21.18
C THR A 109 -8.12 -5.24 19.97
N ILE A 110 -8.07 -4.50 18.86
CA ILE A 110 -7.43 -4.98 17.63
C ILE A 110 -5.92 -4.89 17.75
N TRP A 111 -5.36 -3.76 18.18
CA TRP A 111 -3.90 -3.60 18.23
C TRP A 111 -3.22 -4.41 19.33
N GLN A 112 -3.95 -4.97 20.29
CA GLN A 112 -3.36 -5.87 21.29
C GLN A 112 -3.25 -7.32 20.78
N HIS A 113 -4.17 -7.77 19.93
CA HIS A 113 -4.14 -9.14 19.40
C HIS A 113 -3.22 -9.26 18.17
N LYS A 114 -2.19 -10.11 18.25
CA LYS A 114 -1.24 -10.33 17.16
C LYS A 114 -1.94 -10.81 15.87
N LEU A 115 -2.78 -11.83 15.98
CA LEU A 115 -3.50 -12.40 14.84
C LEU A 115 -4.39 -11.36 14.13
N LYS A 116 -5.15 -10.55 14.88
CA LYS A 116 -6.03 -9.53 14.29
C LYS A 116 -5.25 -8.47 13.52
N ARG A 117 -4.13 -7.99 14.06
CA ARG A 117 -3.22 -7.07 13.37
C ARG A 117 -2.64 -7.66 12.10
N SER A 118 -2.21 -8.92 12.15
CA SER A 118 -1.67 -9.64 10.99
C SER A 118 -2.70 -9.79 9.89
N LEU A 119 -3.95 -10.13 10.23
CA LEU A 119 -5.04 -10.23 9.25
C LEU A 119 -5.34 -8.88 8.59
N ILE A 120 -5.33 -7.79 9.36
CA ILE A 120 -5.50 -6.45 8.79
C ILE A 120 -4.33 -6.10 7.86
N ALA A 121 -3.09 -6.37 8.27
CA ALA A 121 -1.93 -6.11 7.44
C ALA A 121 -1.95 -6.93 6.14
N LEU A 122 -2.41 -8.19 6.21
CA LEU A 122 -2.63 -9.03 5.03
C LEU A 122 -3.74 -8.46 4.13
N GLY A 123 -4.85 -8.00 4.70
CA GLY A 123 -5.91 -7.34 3.93
C GLY A 123 -5.41 -6.08 3.21
N LEU A 124 -4.66 -5.22 3.92
CA LEU A 124 -4.03 -4.04 3.33
C LEU A 124 -3.03 -4.41 2.23
N PHE A 125 -2.25 -5.47 2.42
CA PHE A 125 -1.33 -5.98 1.41
C PHE A 125 -2.07 -6.40 0.14
N ILE A 126 -3.09 -7.26 0.28
CA ILE A 126 -3.89 -7.78 -0.84
C ILE A 126 -4.55 -6.62 -1.60
N LEU A 127 -5.21 -5.69 -0.90
CA LEU A 127 -5.85 -4.55 -1.56
C LEU A 127 -4.83 -3.66 -2.28
N SER A 128 -3.62 -3.51 -1.75
CA SER A 128 -2.57 -2.71 -2.36
C SER A 128 -1.92 -3.40 -3.59
N LEU A 129 -1.94 -4.73 -3.67
CA LEU A 129 -1.53 -5.48 -4.86
C LEU A 129 -2.43 -5.17 -6.07
N PHE A 130 -3.72 -4.96 -5.83
CA PHE A 130 -4.68 -4.53 -6.85
C PHE A 130 -4.70 -3.01 -7.03
N SER A 131 -3.60 -2.31 -6.73
CA SER A 131 -3.47 -0.89 -7.05
C SER A 131 -3.52 -0.67 -8.55
N ASN A 132 -4.14 0.43 -8.97
CA ASN A 132 -4.23 0.79 -10.39
C ASN A 132 -2.85 0.94 -11.00
N TYR A 133 -1.86 1.38 -10.22
CA TYR A 133 -0.50 1.53 -10.69
C TYR A 133 0.16 0.21 -11.09
N ILE A 134 0.01 -0.84 -10.27
CA ILE A 134 0.59 -2.15 -10.58
C ILE A 134 -0.07 -2.70 -11.83
N ILE A 135 -1.41 -2.64 -11.90
CA ILE A 135 -2.17 -3.11 -13.07
C ILE A 135 -1.77 -2.33 -14.33
N GLU A 136 -1.72 -1.00 -14.27
CA GLU A 136 -1.32 -0.14 -15.38
C GLU A 136 0.12 -0.43 -15.83
N ARG A 137 1.06 -0.59 -14.90
CA ARG A 137 2.45 -0.93 -15.23
C ARG A 137 2.57 -2.32 -15.84
N MET A 138 1.83 -3.30 -15.33
CA MET A 138 1.80 -4.63 -15.91
C MET A 138 1.26 -4.58 -17.35
N ILE A 139 0.17 -3.84 -17.59
CA ILE A 139 -0.37 -3.66 -18.95
C ILE A 139 0.63 -2.96 -19.86
N ILE A 140 1.29 -1.88 -19.40
CA ILE A 140 2.28 -1.18 -20.22
C ILE A 140 3.44 -2.10 -20.58
N ILE A 141 3.96 -2.86 -19.62
CA ILE A 141 5.06 -3.81 -19.86
C ILE A 141 4.59 -4.86 -20.88
N THR A 142 3.47 -5.56 -20.62
CA THR A 142 3.00 -6.63 -21.51
C THR A 142 2.64 -6.12 -22.90
N THR A 143 1.98 -4.97 -23.03
CA THR A 143 1.61 -4.40 -24.33
C THR A 143 2.80 -3.86 -25.11
N SER A 144 3.80 -3.27 -24.44
CA SER A 144 5.05 -2.86 -25.10
C SER A 144 5.79 -4.09 -25.64
N PHE A 145 5.90 -5.15 -24.83
CA PHE A 145 6.54 -6.40 -25.28
C PHE A 145 5.75 -7.10 -26.39
N HIS A 146 4.42 -7.15 -26.29
CA HIS A 146 3.57 -7.78 -27.31
C HIS A 146 3.63 -7.03 -28.65
N ARG A 147 3.77 -5.70 -28.63
CA ARG A 147 3.89 -4.89 -29.84
C ARG A 147 5.26 -5.02 -30.51
N ASP A 148 6.32 -5.13 -29.71
CA ASP A 148 7.68 -5.01 -30.21
C ASP A 148 8.35 -6.39 -30.44
N TYR A 149 7.93 -7.46 -29.74
CA TYR A 149 8.67 -8.74 -29.70
C TYR A 149 7.87 -9.99 -30.06
N TRP A 150 6.56 -9.88 -30.38
CA TRP A 150 5.72 -11.04 -30.77
C TRP A 150 6.21 -11.76 -32.03
N GLN A 151 7.03 -11.11 -32.87
CA GLN A 151 7.62 -11.72 -34.07
C GLN A 151 9.01 -12.35 -33.84
N ALA A 152 9.65 -12.12 -32.69
CA ALA A 152 11.03 -12.53 -32.43
C ALA A 152 11.19 -13.80 -31.57
N GLY A 153 10.14 -14.25 -30.88
CA GLY A 153 10.21 -15.44 -30.00
C GLY A 153 11.05 -15.23 -28.73
N GLU A 154 11.26 -13.98 -28.31
CA GLU A 154 12.08 -13.58 -27.17
C GLU A 154 11.27 -13.50 -25.86
N ASP A 155 10.63 -14.59 -25.47
CA ASP A 155 9.88 -14.68 -24.21
C ASP A 155 10.76 -14.47 -22.96
N SER A 156 12.10 -14.61 -23.10
CA SER A 156 13.06 -14.42 -22.01
C SER A 156 13.15 -12.96 -21.53
N GLU A 157 13.10 -11.97 -22.43
CA GLU A 157 13.27 -10.56 -22.06
C GLU A 157 12.08 -10.01 -21.27
N LEU A 158 10.86 -10.46 -21.58
CA LEU A 158 9.66 -10.13 -20.81
C LEU A 158 9.76 -10.70 -19.39
N ILE A 159 10.17 -11.96 -19.27
CA ILE A 159 10.34 -12.64 -17.97
C ILE A 159 11.42 -11.92 -17.15
N GLU A 160 12.55 -11.56 -17.75
CA GLU A 160 13.62 -10.80 -17.09
C GLU A 160 13.16 -9.42 -16.63
N THR A 161 12.44 -8.70 -17.48
CA THR A 161 11.93 -7.36 -17.15
C THR A 161 10.92 -7.41 -15.99
N LEU A 162 10.00 -8.39 -16.01
CA LEU A 162 9.06 -8.61 -14.91
C LEU A 162 9.77 -9.07 -13.63
N ALA A 163 10.77 -9.95 -13.76
CA ALA A 163 11.59 -10.45 -12.66
C ALA A 163 12.44 -9.35 -12.01
N TYR A 164 12.79 -8.27 -12.73
CA TYR A 164 13.45 -7.10 -12.17
C TYR A 164 12.44 -6.09 -11.59
N PHE A 165 11.34 -5.83 -12.30
CA PHE A 165 10.35 -4.83 -11.91
C PHE A 165 9.63 -5.19 -10.61
N ILE A 166 9.18 -6.43 -10.45
CA ILE A 166 8.39 -6.83 -9.27
C ILE A 166 9.22 -6.70 -7.97
N PRO A 167 10.44 -7.27 -7.87
CA PRO A 167 11.24 -7.16 -6.65
C PRO A 167 11.69 -5.72 -6.38
N SER A 168 12.06 -4.95 -7.41
CA SER A 168 12.45 -3.55 -7.23
C SER A 168 11.29 -2.69 -6.73
N PHE A 169 10.08 -2.88 -7.28
CA PHE A 169 8.86 -2.24 -6.77
C PHE A 169 8.62 -2.59 -5.30
N ILE A 170 8.71 -3.88 -4.95
CA ILE A 170 8.55 -4.35 -3.57
C ILE A 170 9.58 -3.70 -2.63
N LEU A 171 10.84 -3.69 -3.05
CA LEU A 171 11.96 -3.20 -2.25
C LEU A 171 11.85 -1.70 -1.99
N VAL A 172 11.53 -0.89 -3.00
CA VAL A 172 11.36 0.56 -2.84
C VAL A 172 10.25 0.89 -1.84
N ARG A 173 9.10 0.21 -1.93
CA ARG A 173 7.98 0.44 -1.00
C ARG A 173 8.29 -0.02 0.42
N LEU A 174 8.97 -1.16 0.56
CA LEU A 174 9.39 -1.67 1.85
C LEU A 174 10.39 -0.73 2.52
N VAL A 175 11.41 -0.26 1.79
CA VAL A 175 12.42 0.68 2.30
C VAL A 175 11.76 2.01 2.70
N LEU A 176 10.91 2.57 1.84
CA LEU A 176 10.17 3.80 2.15
C LEU A 176 9.37 3.65 3.46
N PHE A 177 8.66 2.53 3.60
CA PHE A 177 7.88 2.26 4.80
C PHE A 177 8.77 2.14 6.04
N ILE A 178 9.84 1.35 5.99
CA ILE A 178 10.78 1.19 7.11
C ILE A 178 11.34 2.55 7.55
N VAL A 179 11.75 3.39 6.60
CA VAL A 179 12.26 4.74 6.90
C VAL A 179 11.19 5.56 7.64
N LEU A 180 9.94 5.54 7.19
CA LEU A 180 8.84 6.24 7.87
C LEU A 180 8.61 5.72 9.29
N VAL A 181 8.69 4.40 9.51
CA VAL A 181 8.56 3.80 10.84
C VAL A 181 9.67 4.25 11.78
N LEU A 182 10.91 4.31 11.29
CA LEU A 182 12.05 4.78 12.07
C LEU A 182 11.91 6.27 12.42
N VAL A 183 11.58 7.12 11.44
CA VAL A 183 11.36 8.55 11.63
C VAL A 183 10.23 8.80 12.63
N TYR A 184 9.11 8.10 12.49
CA TYR A 184 7.98 8.18 13.44
C TYR A 184 8.41 7.82 14.86
N GLY A 185 9.18 6.74 15.01
CA GLY A 185 9.73 6.33 16.31
C GLY A 185 10.64 7.38 16.94
N VAL A 186 11.50 8.02 16.15
CA VAL A 186 12.36 9.13 16.62
C VAL A 186 11.50 10.31 17.07
N ILE A 187 10.53 10.74 16.26
CA ILE A 187 9.63 11.85 16.60
C ILE A 187 8.85 11.55 17.88
N ARG A 188 8.26 10.35 18.02
CA ARG A 188 7.52 9.92 19.21
C ARG A 188 8.38 9.96 20.46
N ASN A 189 9.65 9.53 20.37
CA ASN A 189 10.58 9.56 21.50
C ASN A 189 11.00 10.97 21.92
N VAL A 190 11.07 11.92 20.97
CA VAL A 190 11.38 13.33 21.27
C VAL A 190 10.18 14.03 21.91
N ILE A 191 8.98 13.80 21.37
CA ILE A 191 7.76 14.46 21.86
C ILE A 191 7.30 13.87 23.20
N GLY A 192 7.33 12.54 23.36
CA GLY A 192 6.88 11.85 24.58
C GLY A 192 7.85 11.90 25.77
N LYS A 193 9.00 12.56 25.62
CA LYS A 193 9.92 12.89 26.73
C LYS A 193 9.66 14.27 27.34
N ARG A 194 8.62 14.98 26.88
CA ARG A 194 8.05 16.17 27.54
C ARG A 194 6.77 15.77 28.25
#